data_AF-A0A6I3U6M4-F1
#
_entry.id   AF-A0A6I3U6M4-F1
#
_cell.length_a   1.000
_cell.length_b   1.000
_cell.length_c   1.000
_cell.angle_alpha   90.00
_cell.angle_beta   90.00
_cell.angle_gamma   90.00
#
_symmetry.space_group_name_H-M   'P 1'
#
loop_
_entity.id
_entity.type
_entity.pdbx_description
1 polymer ?
#
loop_
_entity_poly.entity_id
_entity_poly.type
_entity_poly.pdbx_seq_one_letter_code
_entity_poly.pdbx_strand_id
1 'polypeptide(L)'
;EVVERIKKHVARTERAGVMGALGGFGGMFDLSKTGVKEPVLISGTDGVGTKLMLAIKYDKHDTIGQDCVAMCVNDIIAAGAEPLYF
;
A
#
# COMPACT_ATOMS: atom_id res chain seq x y z
N GLU A 1 -4.97 -20.19 -1.90
CA GLU A 1 -3.53 -20.41 -1.63
C GLU A 1 -2.77 -19.11 -1.38
N VAL A 2 -2.67 -18.18 -2.35
CA VAL A 2 -1.89 -16.93 -2.20
C VAL A 2 -2.36 -16.06 -1.03
N VAL A 3 -3.68 -15.83 -0.92
CA VAL A 3 -4.27 -15.02 0.16
C VAL A 3 -3.81 -15.52 1.55
N GLU A 4 -3.89 -16.83 1.82
CA GLU A 4 -3.43 -17.39 3.10
C GLU A 4 -1.95 -17.17 3.36
N ARG A 5 -1.10 -17.26 2.32
CA ARG A 5 0.35 -17.07 2.45
C ARG A 5 0.71 -15.63 2.80
N ILE A 6 -0.04 -14.65 2.28
CA ILE A 6 0.23 -13.22 2.48
C ILE A 6 -0.47 -12.64 3.72
N LYS A 7 -1.48 -13.31 4.30
CA LYS A 7 -2.22 -12.83 5.48
C LYS A 7 -1.31 -12.30 6.58
N LYS A 8 -0.26 -13.05 6.96
CA LYS A 8 0.69 -12.64 8.01
C LYS A 8 1.49 -11.39 7.66
N HIS A 9 1.71 -11.13 6.37
CA HIS A 9 2.45 -9.97 5.90
C HIS A 9 1.55 -8.73 5.89
N VAL A 10 0.30 -8.87 5.42
CA VAL A 10 -0.71 -7.80 5.43
C VAL A 10 -1.12 -7.42 6.86
N ALA A 11 -1.31 -8.39 7.76
CA ALA A 11 -1.69 -8.12 9.15
C ALA A 11 -0.68 -7.22 9.88
N ARG A 12 0.60 -7.24 9.47
CA ARG A 12 1.66 -6.39 10.06
C ARG A 12 1.55 -4.92 9.65
N THR A 13 0.77 -4.60 8.62
CA THR A 13 0.56 -3.22 8.14
C THR A 13 -0.77 -2.65 8.63
N GLU A 14 -1.51 -3.36 9.48
CA GLU A 14 -2.75 -2.86 10.06
C GLU A 14 -2.51 -1.60 10.90
N ARG A 15 -3.43 -0.65 10.77
CA ARG A 15 -3.44 0.60 11.54
C ARG A 15 -4.86 0.97 11.92
N ALA A 16 -4.99 1.89 12.88
CA ALA A 16 -6.27 2.49 13.21
C ALA A 16 -6.93 3.07 11.96
N GLY A 17 -8.18 2.69 11.71
CA GLY A 17 -8.95 3.06 10.53
C GLY A 17 -9.25 1.89 9.61
N VAL A 18 -8.40 0.85 9.56
CA VAL A 18 -8.68 -0.33 8.72
C VAL A 18 -9.95 -1.03 9.18
N MET A 19 -10.84 -1.34 8.23
CA MET A 19 -12.10 -2.04 8.47
C MET A 19 -12.22 -3.27 7.55
N GLY A 20 -12.73 -4.37 8.10
CA GLY A 20 -12.92 -5.63 7.38
C GLY A 20 -11.72 -6.57 7.46
N ALA A 21 -11.76 -7.64 6.67
CA ALA A 21 -10.74 -8.68 6.65
C ALA A 21 -10.30 -9.00 5.22
N LEU A 22 -9.05 -9.45 5.08
CA LEU A 22 -8.51 -9.90 3.80
C LEU A 22 -9.36 -11.06 3.25
N GLY A 23 -9.87 -10.89 2.03
CA GLY A 23 -10.77 -11.84 1.36
C GLY A 23 -12.20 -11.34 1.13
N GLY A 24 -12.55 -10.14 1.61
CA GLY A 24 -13.78 -9.44 1.23
C GLY A 24 -13.71 -8.83 -0.17
N PHE A 25 -14.84 -8.29 -0.65
CA PHE A 25 -14.94 -7.63 -1.97
C PHE A 25 -14.05 -6.39 -2.10
N GLY A 26 -13.83 -5.66 -1.00
CA GLY A 26 -12.98 -4.47 -0.97
C GLY A 26 -12.43 -4.20 0.43
N GLY A 27 -11.32 -3.47 0.48
CA GLY A 27 -10.79 -2.90 1.72
C GLY A 27 -11.52 -1.61 2.08
N MET A 28 -11.65 -1.34 3.38
CA MET A 28 -12.33 -0.15 3.89
C MET A 28 -11.44 0.57 4.91
N PHE A 29 -11.54 1.90 4.95
CA PHE A 29 -10.81 2.74 5.90
C PHE A 29 -11.72 3.82 6.49
N ASP A 30 -11.82 3.87 7.81
CA ASP A 30 -12.58 4.87 8.57
C ASP A 30 -11.78 6.18 8.69
N LEU A 31 -12.17 7.18 7.89
CA LEU A 31 -11.55 8.51 7.90
C LEU A 31 -11.70 9.26 9.22
N SER A 32 -12.68 8.90 10.08
CA SER A 32 -12.81 9.51 11.41
C SER A 32 -11.62 9.21 12.32
N LYS A 33 -10.83 8.16 12.00
CA LYS A 33 -9.61 7.81 12.73
C LYS A 33 -8.39 8.67 12.37
N THR A 34 -8.47 9.52 11.36
CA THR A 34 -7.36 10.40 10.95
C THR A 34 -7.24 11.66 11.80
N GLY A 35 -8.32 12.09 12.45
CA GLY A 35 -8.36 13.37 13.16
C GLY A 35 -8.37 14.62 12.26
N VAL A 36 -8.45 14.45 10.93
CA VAL A 36 -8.52 15.56 9.98
C VAL A 36 -9.96 16.11 9.91
N LYS A 37 -10.12 17.41 10.17
CA LYS A 37 -11.44 18.07 10.22
C LYS A 37 -12.15 18.13 8.86
N GLU A 38 -11.42 18.47 7.81
CA GLU A 38 -11.94 18.64 6.44
C GLU A 38 -11.03 17.85 5.49
N PRO A 39 -11.17 16.51 5.45
CA PRO A 39 -10.22 15.65 4.74
C PRO A 39 -10.35 15.81 3.22
N VAL A 40 -9.19 15.92 2.57
CA VAL A 40 -9.05 15.79 1.12
C VAL A 40 -8.27 14.52 0.84
N LEU A 41 -8.78 13.69 -0.09
CA LEU A 41 -8.12 12.47 -0.50
C LEU A 41 -7.20 12.75 -1.69
N ILE A 42 -5.94 12.33 -1.56
CA ILE A 42 -4.98 12.29 -2.65
C ILE A 42 -4.71 10.82 -2.98
N SER A 43 -4.92 10.46 -4.23
CA SER A 43 -4.67 9.10 -4.75
C SER A 43 -3.62 9.16 -5.86
N GLY A 44 -2.74 8.16 -5.88
CA GLY A 44 -1.72 7.99 -6.91
C GLY A 44 -1.57 6.52 -7.27
N THR A 45 -1.09 6.26 -8.49
CA THR A 45 -0.74 4.92 -8.96
C THR A 45 0.53 5.03 -9.79
N ASP A 46 1.50 4.17 -9.51
CA ASP A 46 2.75 4.11 -10.24
C ASP A 46 3.26 2.65 -10.30
N GLY A 47 4.16 2.37 -11.24
CA GLY A 47 4.84 1.10 -11.37
C GLY A 47 6.34 1.23 -11.13
N VAL A 48 6.99 0.10 -10.85
CA VAL A 48 8.45 0.03 -10.68
C VAL A 48 9.25 0.22 -11.98
N GLY A 49 8.59 0.19 -13.13
CA GLY A 49 9.20 0.32 -14.45
C GLY A 49 10.17 -0.83 -14.80
N THR A 50 11.19 -0.51 -15.60
CA THR A 50 12.15 -1.48 -16.15
C THR A 50 13.03 -2.16 -15.08
N LYS A 51 13.03 -1.67 -13.83
CA LYS A 51 13.68 -2.34 -12.70
C LYS A 51 13.14 -3.75 -12.46
N LEU A 52 11.86 -4.00 -12.80
CA LEU A 52 11.25 -5.33 -12.73
C LEU A 52 12.00 -6.36 -13.57
N MET A 53 12.57 -5.96 -14.71
CA MET A 53 13.37 -6.85 -15.57
C MET A 53 14.61 -7.38 -14.84
N LEU A 54 15.21 -6.57 -13.96
CA LEU A 54 16.36 -6.98 -13.15
C LEU A 54 15.92 -7.94 -12.04
N ALA A 55 14.80 -7.66 -11.35
CA ALA A 55 14.25 -8.55 -10.34
C ALA A 55 13.96 -9.95 -10.90
N ILE A 56 13.38 -10.02 -12.10
CA ILE A 56 13.14 -11.28 -12.82
C ILE A 56 14.45 -11.95 -13.23
N LYS A 57 15.39 -11.20 -13.83
CA LYS A 57 16.67 -11.74 -14.31
C LYS A 57 17.50 -12.40 -13.19
N TYR A 58 17.45 -11.83 -11.99
CA TYR A 58 18.21 -12.31 -10.84
C TYR A 58 17.38 -13.15 -9.86
N ASP A 59 16.14 -13.51 -10.23
CA ASP A 59 15.18 -14.24 -9.39
C ASP A 59 15.05 -13.69 -7.95
N LYS A 60 15.01 -12.36 -7.83
CA LYS A 60 14.96 -11.65 -6.54
C LYS A 60 13.74 -10.73 -6.48
N HIS A 61 12.70 -11.21 -5.81
CA HIS A 61 11.37 -10.57 -5.76
C HIS A 61 10.97 -10.05 -4.38
N ASP A 62 11.81 -10.24 -3.36
CA ASP A 62 11.54 -9.91 -1.96
C ASP A 62 11.56 -8.41 -1.66
N THR A 63 12.21 -7.60 -2.51
CA THR A 63 12.32 -6.15 -2.34
C THR A 63 11.54 -5.34 -3.37
N ILE A 64 11.19 -5.91 -4.53
CA ILE A 64 10.60 -5.14 -5.64
C ILE A 64 9.22 -4.56 -5.29
N GLY A 65 8.48 -5.20 -4.37
CA GLY A 65 7.23 -4.64 -3.84
C GLY A 65 7.44 -3.38 -3.00
N GLN A 66 8.59 -3.25 -2.32
CA GLN A 66 8.94 -2.05 -1.55
C GLN A 66 9.21 -0.87 -2.49
N ASP A 67 9.89 -1.13 -3.60
CA ASP A 67 10.09 -0.13 -4.65
C ASP A 67 8.75 0.37 -5.22
N CYS A 68 7.80 -0.54 -5.43
CA CYS A 68 6.47 -0.22 -5.94
C CYS A 68 5.71 0.73 -4.98
N VAL A 69 5.70 0.40 -3.68
CA VAL A 69 5.06 1.25 -2.66
C VAL A 69 5.78 2.60 -2.55
N ALA A 70 7.11 2.61 -2.60
CA ALA A 70 7.90 3.83 -2.45
C ALA A 70 7.63 4.84 -3.57
N MET A 71 7.47 4.41 -4.82
CA MET A 71 7.11 5.30 -5.94
C MET A 71 5.80 6.03 -5.64
N CYS A 72 4.76 5.31 -5.22
CA CYS A 72 3.46 5.91 -4.91
C CYS A 72 3.51 6.78 -3.65
N VAL A 73 4.07 6.26 -2.55
CA VAL A 73 4.02 6.93 -1.24
C VAL A 73 4.85 8.21 -1.21
N ASN A 74 5.99 8.24 -1.90
CA ASN A 74 6.82 9.44 -1.95
C ASN A 74 6.11 10.61 -2.64
N ASP A 75 5.31 10.34 -3.67
CA ASP A 75 4.52 11.37 -4.35
C ASP A 75 3.37 11.90 -3.47
N ILE A 76 2.70 11.00 -2.72
CA ILE A 76 1.67 11.40 -1.75
C ILE A 76 2.28 12.31 -0.66
N ILE A 77 3.45 11.97 -0.15
CA ILE A 77 4.15 12.78 0.86
C ILE A 77 4.62 14.12 0.26
N ALA A 78 5.14 14.12 -0.97
CA ALA A 78 5.55 15.34 -1.65
C ALA A 78 4.37 16.30 -1.90
N ALA A 79 3.16 15.78 -2.09
CA ALA A 79 1.92 16.54 -2.14
C ALA A 79 1.42 17.02 -0.76
N GLY A 80 2.11 16.68 0.32
CA GLY A 80 1.78 17.08 1.69
C GLY A 80 0.70 16.22 2.37
N ALA A 81 0.41 15.02 1.86
CA ALA A 81 -0.59 14.13 2.41
C ALA A 81 0.01 12.98 3.23
N GLU A 82 -0.79 12.44 4.15
CA GLU A 82 -0.47 11.23 4.90
C GLU A 82 -0.94 9.98 4.13
N PRO A 83 -0.08 8.99 3.85
CA PRO A 83 -0.49 7.71 3.29
C PRO A 83 -1.36 6.91 4.26
N LEU A 84 -2.58 6.54 3.83
CA LEU A 84 -3.55 5.83 4.68
C LEU A 84 -3.54 4.31 4.46
N TYR A 85 -3.54 3.87 3.20
CA TYR A 85 -3.61 2.45 2.82
C TYR A 85 -2.95 2.23 1.45
N PHE A 86 -2.62 0.98 1.15
CA PHE A 86 -2.08 0.52 -0.12
C PHE A 86 -2.56 -0.91 -0.41
#